data_AF-A0A4Q5ZB68-F1
#
_entry.id   AF-A0A4Q5ZB68-F1
#
_cell.length_a   1.000
_cell.length_b   1.000
_cell.length_c   1.000
_cell.angle_alpha   90.00
_cell.angle_beta   90.00
_cell.angle_gamma   90.00
#
_symmetry.space_group_name_H-M   'P 1'
#
loop_
_entity.id
_entity.type
_entity.pdbx_description
1 polymer ?
#
loop_
_entity_poly.entity_id
_entity_poly.type
_entity_poly.pdbx_seq_one_letter_code
_entity_poly.pdbx_strand_id
1 'polypeptide(L)'
;MKRIRKILKKMMIVLLTLLGIVVLVGYLFMQQASFGKLPSGARLERIKKSPHYKDGAFQNFSPTPNFTGGAGFFTVMRDFMFGKHERKTPDYDIPSVKRDLKVHPSLKPEITWFGHSSYLLQVNNLNILVDPVFSERTSPVQ
;
A
#
# COMPACT_ATOMS: atom_id res chain seq x y z
N MET A 1 12.38 21.90 46.34
CA MET A 1 11.51 22.26 45.19
C MET A 1 12.26 22.70 43.92
N LYS A 2 13.24 23.62 43.96
CA LYS A 2 13.95 24.13 42.76
C LYS A 2 14.71 23.03 41.96
N ARG A 3 15.34 22.07 42.65
CA ARG A 3 16.10 20.96 42.04
C ARG A 3 15.21 20.01 41.24
N ILE A 4 14.03 19.65 41.78
CA ILE A 4 13.02 18.82 41.11
C ILE A 4 12.50 19.50 39.85
N ARG A 5 12.15 20.80 39.92
CA ARG A 5 11.73 21.57 38.73
C ARG A 5 12.80 21.60 37.63
N LYS A 6 14.09 21.69 38.00
CA LYS A 6 15.21 21.66 37.05
C LYS A 6 15.35 20.29 36.37
N ILE A 7 15.14 19.20 37.12
CA ILE A 7 15.15 17.83 36.59
C ILE A 7 13.96 17.60 35.65
N LEU A 8 12.75 17.96 36.07
CA LEU A 8 11.54 17.86 35.25
C LEU A 8 11.66 18.66 33.95
N LYS A 9 12.22 19.88 33.99
CA LYS A 9 12.49 20.67 32.78
C LYS A 9 13.47 19.98 31.84
N LYS A 10 14.58 19.42 32.36
CA LYS A 10 15.54 18.67 31.53
C LYS A 10 14.90 17.41 30.92
N MET A 11 14.13 16.67 31.71
CA MET A 11 13.41 15.48 31.24
C MET A 11 12.40 15.83 30.15
N MET A 12 11.64 16.91 30.33
CA MET A 12 10.71 17.43 29.33
C MET A 12 11.44 17.83 28.04
N ILE A 13 12.58 18.52 28.14
CA ILE A 13 13.39 18.88 26.95
C ILE A 13 13.85 17.62 26.22
N VAL A 14 14.39 16.62 26.93
CA VAL A 14 14.83 15.35 26.32
C VAL A 14 13.67 14.64 25.62
N LEU A 15 12.50 14.55 26.26
CA LEU A 15 11.32 13.92 25.67
C LEU A 15 10.83 14.65 24.41
N LEU A 16 10.79 15.99 24.45
CA LEU A 16 10.40 16.80 23.29
C LEU A 16 11.41 16.68 22.15
N THR A 17 12.72 16.65 22.46
CA THR A 17 13.77 16.45 21.46
C THR A 17 13.65 15.07 20.82
N LEU A 18 13.45 14.01 21.60
CA LEU A 18 13.25 12.66 21.08
C LEU A 18 12.01 12.57 20.20
N LEU A 19 10.89 13.17 20.63
CA LEU A 19 9.67 13.24 19.83
C LEU A 19 9.93 13.98 18.51
N GLY A 20 10.64 15.11 18.55
CA GLY A 20 11.03 15.87 17.36
C GLY A 20 11.87 15.04 16.38
N ILE A 21 12.83 14.26 16.89
CA ILE A 21 13.64 13.35 16.06
C ILE A 21 12.76 12.28 15.42
N VAL A 22 11.87 11.64 16.18
CA VAL A 22 10.96 10.61 15.65
C VAL A 22 10.05 11.17 14.56
N VAL A 23 9.49 12.37 14.76
CA VAL A 23 8.67 13.05 13.74
C VAL A 23 9.48 13.36 12.49
N LEU A 24 10.70 13.88 12.64
CA LEU A 24 11.56 14.20 11.50
C LEU A 24 11.96 12.95 10.72
N VAL A 25 12.40 11.89 11.41
CA VAL A 25 12.76 10.62 10.79
C VAL A 25 11.56 10.01 10.09
N GLY A 26 10.39 9.97 10.74
CA GLY A 26 9.15 9.50 10.15
C GLY A 26 8.76 10.29 8.90
N TYR A 27 8.85 11.62 8.95
CA TYR A 27 8.58 12.47 7.80
C TYR A 27 9.52 12.17 6.61
N LEU A 28 10.83 12.09 6.86
CA LEU A 28 11.80 11.76 5.81
C LEU A 28 11.60 10.35 5.25
N PHE A 29 11.26 9.39 6.10
CA PHE A 29 10.96 8.02 5.68
C PHE A 29 9.73 7.95 4.75
N MET A 30 8.67 8.71 5.07
CA MET A 30 7.46 8.80 4.23
C MET A 30 7.69 9.51 2.88
N GLN A 31 8.83 10.15 2.66
CA GLN A 31 9.19 10.75 1.35
C GLN A 31 9.82 9.77 0.37
N GLN A 32 10.04 8.50 0.76
CA GLN A 32 10.58 7.50 -0.14
C GLN A 32 9.61 7.19 -1.29
N ALA A 33 10.17 6.81 -2.45
CA ALA A 33 9.39 6.52 -3.65
C ALA A 33 8.33 5.42 -3.46
N SER A 34 8.57 4.49 -2.53
CA SER A 34 7.65 3.40 -2.19
C SER A 34 6.31 3.87 -1.59
N PHE A 35 6.26 5.07 -1.01
CA PHE A 35 5.01 5.69 -0.50
C PHE A 35 4.26 6.50 -1.57
N GLY A 36 4.86 6.69 -2.75
CA GLY A 36 4.28 7.46 -3.83
C GLY A 36 4.24 8.97 -3.58
N LYS A 37 3.43 9.69 -4.36
CA LYS A 37 3.31 11.15 -4.28
C LYS A 37 1.90 11.59 -4.63
N LEU A 38 1.42 12.63 -3.94
CA LEU A 38 0.18 13.30 -4.31
C LEU A 38 0.26 13.90 -5.72
N PRO A 39 -0.85 13.89 -6.49
CA PRO A 39 -0.88 14.46 -7.83
C PRO A 39 -0.61 15.97 -7.79
N SER A 40 0.17 16.47 -8.75
CA SER A 40 0.49 17.89 -8.89
C SER A 40 0.51 18.33 -10.37
N GLY A 41 0.53 19.64 -10.60
CA GLY A 41 0.63 20.24 -11.94
C GLY A 41 -0.48 19.76 -12.90
N ALA A 42 -0.10 19.48 -14.15
CA ALA A 42 -1.03 19.05 -15.19
C ALA A 42 -1.85 17.79 -14.82
N ARG A 43 -1.28 16.87 -14.01
CA ARG A 43 -1.98 15.67 -13.54
C ARG A 43 -3.11 16.04 -12.59
N LEU A 44 -2.86 16.94 -11.65
CA LEU A 44 -3.88 17.40 -10.70
C LEU A 44 -5.01 18.14 -11.44
N GLU A 45 -4.67 19.02 -12.39
CA GLU A 45 -5.66 19.73 -13.19
C GLU A 45 -6.52 18.79 -14.04
N ARG A 46 -5.93 17.72 -14.58
CA ARG A 46 -6.68 16.67 -15.26
C ARG A 46 -7.64 15.94 -14.32
N ILE A 47 -7.22 15.63 -13.09
CA ILE A 47 -8.08 14.97 -12.09
C ILE A 47 -9.26 15.88 -11.73
N LYS A 48 -9.02 17.17 -11.48
CA LYS A 48 -10.07 18.16 -11.14
C LYS A 48 -11.11 18.34 -12.25
N LYS A 49 -10.70 18.18 -13.51
CA LYS A 49 -11.60 18.24 -14.68
C LYS A 49 -12.49 17.01 -14.84
N SER A 50 -12.25 15.94 -14.07
CA SER A 50 -13.11 14.76 -14.12
C SER A 50 -14.52 15.09 -13.64
N PRO A 51 -15.59 14.61 -14.30
CA PRO A 51 -16.96 14.76 -13.81
C PRO A 51 -17.20 14.03 -12.47
N HIS A 52 -16.26 13.15 -12.07
CA HIS A 52 -16.26 12.43 -10.80
C HIS A 52 -15.48 13.14 -9.69
N TYR A 53 -14.82 14.25 -9.97
CA TYR A 53 -14.17 15.04 -8.94
C TYR A 53 -15.15 16.06 -8.37
N LYS A 54 -15.68 15.77 -7.18
CA LYS A 54 -16.70 16.58 -6.48
C LYS A 54 -16.32 16.71 -5.02
N ASP A 55 -16.62 17.87 -4.42
CA ASP A 55 -16.39 18.12 -2.99
C ASP A 55 -14.92 17.90 -2.54
N GLY A 56 -13.96 18.17 -3.44
CA GLY A 56 -12.53 18.05 -3.15
C GLY A 56 -11.94 16.63 -3.26
N ALA A 57 -12.73 15.63 -3.65
CA ALA A 57 -12.28 14.25 -3.81
C ALA A 57 -12.84 13.59 -5.07
N PHE A 58 -12.22 12.49 -5.49
CA PHE A 58 -12.76 11.64 -6.54
C PHE A 58 -13.86 10.73 -5.96
N GLN A 59 -15.03 10.72 -6.59
CA GLN A 59 -16.17 9.89 -6.19
C GLN A 59 -16.35 8.73 -7.19
N ASN A 60 -16.24 7.50 -6.70
CA ASN A 60 -16.45 6.29 -7.49
C ASN A 60 -17.88 6.21 -8.03
N PHE A 61 -18.07 5.53 -9.17
CA PHE A 61 -19.39 5.30 -9.77
C PHE A 61 -20.31 4.47 -8.89
N SER A 62 -19.78 3.41 -8.29
CA SER A 62 -20.50 2.53 -7.38
C SER A 62 -20.25 2.96 -5.93
N PRO A 63 -21.26 2.86 -5.05
CA PRO A 63 -21.06 3.01 -3.61
C PRO A 63 -19.94 2.06 -3.14
N THR A 64 -18.82 2.64 -2.72
CA THR A 64 -17.63 1.90 -2.28
C THR A 64 -17.32 2.35 -0.86
N PRO A 65 -17.96 1.76 0.16
CA PRO A 65 -17.67 2.12 1.55
C PRO A 65 -16.21 1.79 1.86
N ASN A 66 -15.55 2.67 2.63
CA ASN A 66 -14.16 2.48 3.04
C ASN A 66 -13.93 1.21 3.86
N PHE A 67 -14.97 0.70 4.51
CA PHE A 67 -14.95 -0.53 5.30
C PHE A 67 -16.07 -1.45 4.87
N THR A 68 -15.74 -2.72 4.65
CA THR A 68 -16.72 -3.77 4.36
C THR A 68 -17.34 -4.27 5.67
N GLY A 69 -18.59 -4.74 5.61
CA GLY A 69 -19.26 -5.37 6.75
C GLY A 69 -19.71 -4.42 7.89
N GLY A 70 -19.76 -3.11 7.65
CA GLY A 70 -20.25 -2.14 8.65
C GLY A 70 -19.31 -1.91 9.84
N ALA A 71 -18.12 -2.51 9.83
CA ALA A 71 -17.11 -2.29 10.86
C ALA A 71 -16.55 -0.87 10.76
N GLY A 72 -16.49 -0.16 11.90
CA GLY A 72 -15.83 1.13 11.98
C GLY A 72 -14.30 1.01 12.02
N PHE A 73 -13.62 2.11 11.73
CA PHE A 73 -12.15 2.21 11.73
C PHE A 73 -11.50 1.65 13.02
N PHE A 74 -12.04 1.98 14.20
CA PHE A 74 -11.50 1.51 15.47
C PHE A 74 -11.56 -0.01 15.64
N THR A 75 -12.65 -0.63 15.18
CA THR A 75 -12.82 -2.10 15.25
C THR A 75 -11.78 -2.78 14.37
N VAL A 76 -11.62 -2.30 13.14
CA VAL A 76 -10.62 -2.83 12.19
C VAL A 76 -9.21 -2.64 12.71
N MET A 77 -8.90 -1.47 13.27
CA MET A 77 -7.56 -1.19 13.82
C MET A 77 -7.24 -2.06 15.03
N ARG A 78 -8.21 -2.27 15.93
CA ARG A 78 -8.05 -3.17 17.08
C ARG A 78 -7.83 -4.61 16.63
N ASP A 79 -8.61 -5.08 15.66
CA ASP A 79 -8.47 -6.42 15.09
C ASP A 79 -7.12 -6.60 14.38
N PHE A 80 -6.66 -5.60 13.63
CA PHE A 80 -5.34 -5.65 13.01
C PHE A 80 -4.19 -5.74 14.03
N MET A 81 -4.27 -5.00 15.16
CA MET A 81 -3.20 -4.99 16.17
C MET A 81 -3.24 -6.18 17.14
N PHE A 82 -4.43 -6.64 17.51
CA PHE A 82 -4.63 -7.62 18.59
C PHE A 82 -5.40 -8.86 18.16
N GLY A 83 -5.95 -8.89 16.95
CA GLY A 83 -6.69 -10.01 16.40
C GLY A 83 -5.78 -11.20 16.12
N LYS A 84 -6.31 -12.39 16.42
CA LYS A 84 -5.65 -13.65 16.06
C LYS A 84 -6.17 -14.08 14.70
N HIS A 85 -5.28 -14.12 13.72
CA HIS A 85 -5.58 -14.63 12.39
C HIS A 85 -4.86 -15.96 12.18
N GLU A 86 -5.60 -17.05 12.35
CA GLU A 86 -5.09 -18.40 12.10
C GLU A 86 -4.94 -18.65 10.59
N ARG A 87 -4.04 -19.56 10.19
CA ARG A 87 -3.84 -20.00 8.79
C ARG A 87 -3.44 -18.87 7.82
N LYS A 88 -2.59 -17.95 8.26
CA LYS A 88 -2.01 -16.90 7.38
C LYS A 88 -1.01 -17.46 6.37
N THR A 89 -0.42 -18.60 6.66
CA THR A 89 0.53 -19.31 5.80
C THR A 89 0.02 -20.73 5.59
N PRO A 90 0.05 -21.26 4.36
CA PRO A 90 -0.21 -22.67 4.11
C PRO A 90 0.78 -23.55 4.87
N ASP A 91 0.32 -24.70 5.36
CA ASP A 91 1.19 -25.70 6.04
C ASP A 91 2.02 -26.54 5.05
N TYR A 92 1.83 -26.32 3.75
CA TYR A 92 2.47 -27.05 2.67
C TYR A 92 2.75 -26.10 1.48
N ASP A 93 3.72 -26.48 0.66
CA ASP A 93 4.06 -25.71 -0.54
C ASP A 93 2.92 -25.75 -1.56
N ILE A 94 2.52 -24.58 -2.05
CA ILE A 94 1.58 -24.49 -3.16
C ILE A 94 2.34 -24.85 -4.45
N PRO A 95 1.89 -25.87 -5.21
CA PRO A 95 2.60 -26.27 -6.42
C PRO A 95 2.61 -25.14 -7.45
N SER A 96 3.77 -24.92 -8.06
CA SER A 96 3.95 -23.94 -9.13
C SER A 96 4.68 -24.58 -10.31
N VAL A 97 4.37 -24.10 -11.52
CA VAL A 97 4.98 -24.59 -12.75
C VAL A 97 5.81 -23.47 -13.35
N LYS A 98 7.08 -23.76 -13.65
CA LYS A 98 7.92 -22.83 -14.41
C LYS A 98 7.52 -22.90 -15.88
N ARG A 99 7.21 -21.74 -16.46
CA ARG A 99 6.88 -21.59 -17.89
C ARG A 99 7.95 -20.73 -18.56
N ASP A 100 8.37 -21.13 -19.76
CA ASP A 100 9.18 -20.25 -20.60
C ASP A 100 8.31 -19.13 -21.17
N LEU A 101 8.64 -17.89 -20.82
CA LEU A 101 7.91 -16.69 -21.24
C LEU A 101 8.47 -16.10 -22.55
N LYS A 102 9.54 -16.67 -23.11
CA LYS A 102 10.11 -16.25 -24.40
C LYS A 102 9.28 -16.75 -25.60
N VAL A 103 8.32 -17.64 -25.35
CA VAL A 103 7.42 -18.15 -26.38
C VAL A 103 6.58 -17.00 -26.93
N HIS A 104 6.58 -16.85 -28.25
CA HIS A 104 5.84 -15.80 -28.91
C HIS A 104 4.33 -15.95 -28.64
N PRO A 105 3.62 -14.83 -28.35
CA PRO A 105 2.17 -14.86 -28.16
C PRO A 105 1.49 -15.50 -29.37
N SER A 106 0.78 -16.60 -29.12
CA SER A 106 -0.01 -17.28 -30.16
C SER A 106 -1.28 -16.46 -30.46
N LEU A 107 -1.98 -16.79 -31.55
CA LEU A 107 -3.30 -16.20 -31.84
C LEU A 107 -4.35 -16.59 -30.79
N LYS A 108 -4.09 -17.62 -29.98
CA LYS A 108 -4.99 -18.04 -28.91
C LYS A 108 -4.64 -17.26 -27.63
N PRO A 109 -5.65 -16.70 -26.92
CA PRO A 109 -5.41 -16.07 -25.63
C PRO A 109 -4.81 -17.06 -24.63
N GLU A 110 -3.71 -16.67 -24.00
CA GLU A 110 -3.06 -17.45 -22.95
C GLU A 110 -2.86 -16.58 -21.70
N ILE A 111 -3.04 -17.17 -20.52
CA ILE A 111 -2.82 -16.51 -19.24
C ILE A 111 -1.77 -17.30 -18.46
N THR A 112 -0.70 -16.62 -18.06
CA THR A 112 0.26 -17.14 -17.08
C THR A 112 0.06 -16.42 -15.76
N TRP A 113 -0.39 -17.14 -14.74
CA TRP A 113 -0.61 -16.59 -13.41
C TRP A 113 0.65 -16.70 -12.55
N PHE A 114 1.08 -15.58 -11.95
CA PHE A 114 2.27 -15.52 -11.09
C PHE A 114 1.93 -15.54 -9.59
N GLY A 115 0.64 -15.56 -9.23
CA GLY A 115 0.16 -15.43 -7.86
C GLY A 115 -0.52 -14.07 -7.61
N HIS A 116 -1.33 -13.99 -6.55
CA HIS A 116 -2.13 -12.80 -6.22
C HIS A 116 -2.92 -12.28 -7.45
N SER A 117 -2.89 -10.99 -7.74
CA SER A 117 -3.45 -10.37 -8.95
C SER A 117 -2.46 -10.24 -10.10
N SER A 118 -1.25 -10.80 -9.99
CA SER A 118 -0.21 -10.70 -11.03
C SER A 118 -0.35 -11.79 -12.09
N TYR A 119 -0.53 -11.38 -13.35
CA TYR A 119 -0.57 -12.32 -14.48
C TYR A 119 -0.09 -11.69 -15.80
N LEU A 120 0.42 -12.55 -16.69
CA LEU A 120 0.70 -12.21 -18.09
C LEU A 120 -0.44 -12.71 -18.96
N LEU A 121 -1.09 -11.81 -19.69
CA LEU A 121 -2.05 -12.11 -20.74
C LEU A 121 -1.37 -11.97 -22.10
N GLN A 122 -1.33 -13.05 -22.87
CA GLN A 122 -0.80 -13.10 -24.22
C GLN A 122 -1.96 -13.28 -25.21
N VAL A 123 -2.20 -12.30 -26.08
CA VAL A 123 -3.33 -12.32 -27.02
C VAL A 123 -3.06 -11.42 -28.21
N ASN A 124 -3.46 -11.82 -29.42
CA ASN A 124 -3.30 -11.01 -30.64
C ASN A 124 -1.88 -10.46 -30.82
N ASN A 125 -0.87 -11.29 -30.58
CA ASN A 125 0.55 -10.91 -30.62
C ASN A 125 0.99 -9.85 -29.59
N LEU A 126 0.16 -9.55 -28.58
CA LEU A 126 0.47 -8.64 -27.48
C LEU A 126 0.82 -9.42 -26.22
N ASN A 127 1.70 -8.83 -25.41
CA ASN A 127 2.00 -9.24 -24.05
C ASN A 127 1.51 -8.14 -23.10
N ILE A 128 0.53 -8.46 -22.27
CA ILE A 128 -0.07 -7.54 -21.29
C ILE A 128 0.24 -8.06 -19.90
N LEU A 129 1.08 -7.34 -19.17
CA LEU A 129 1.41 -7.66 -17.80
C LEU A 129 0.49 -6.88 -16.85
N VAL A 130 -0.28 -7.60 -16.05
CA VAL A 130 -1.28 -7.02 -15.13
C VAL A 130 -0.78 -7.12 -13.70
N ASP A 131 -0.92 -6.02 -12.95
CA ASP A 131 -0.53 -5.84 -11.55
C ASP A 131 0.79 -6.55 -11.16
N PRO A 132 1.92 -6.27 -11.83
CA PRO A 132 3.15 -7.01 -11.60
C PRO A 132 3.71 -6.75 -10.20
N VAL A 133 3.73 -7.78 -9.36
CA VAL A 133 4.40 -7.79 -8.07
C VAL A 133 5.41 -8.92 -8.06
N PHE A 134 6.67 -8.58 -8.32
CA PHE A 134 7.81 -9.53 -8.30
C PHE A 134 8.81 -9.25 -7.18
N SER A 135 8.43 -8.38 -6.25
CA SER A 135 9.18 -8.08 -5.04
C SER A 135 8.95 -9.15 -3.98
N GLU A 136 9.86 -9.27 -3.02
CA GLU A 136 9.71 -10.23 -1.91
C GLU A 136 8.51 -9.90 -1.02
N ARG A 137 8.21 -8.60 -0.86
CA ARG A 137 7.07 -8.13 -0.05
C ARG A 137 6.22 -7.13 -0.79
N THR A 138 4.91 -7.19 -0.53
CA THR A 138 3.92 -6.16 -0.87
C THR A 138 3.90 -5.04 0.18
N SER A 139 5.07 -4.46 0.43
CA SER A 139 5.29 -3.46 1.48
C SER A 139 6.21 -2.37 0.97
N PRO A 140 6.06 -1.11 1.45
CA PRO A 140 7.01 -0.04 1.14
C PRO A 140 8.42 -0.32 1.68
N VAL A 141 8.54 -1.31 2.57
CA VAL A 141 9.79 -1.89 3.08
C VAL A 141 9.90 -3.32 2.56
N GLN A 142 10.98 -3.62 1.85
CA GLN A 142 11.33 -4.97 1.40
C GLN A 142 12.04 -5.73 2.52
#